data_AF-A0A0H3LU33-F1
#
_entry.id   AF-A0A0H3LU33-F1
#
_cell.length_a   1.000
_cell.length_b   1.000
_cell.length_c   1.000
_cell.angle_alpha   90.00
_cell.angle_beta   90.00
_cell.angle_gamma   90.00
#
_symmetry.space_group_name_H-M   'P 1'
#
loop_
_entity.id
_entity.type
_entity.pdbx_description
1 polymer ?
#
loop_
_entity_poly.entity_id
_entity_poly.type
_entity_poly.pdbx_seq_one_letter_code
_entity_poly.pdbx_strand_id
1 'polypeptide(L)'
;MKEKNMIDFKTYSNVDSHIREKNFLKKICHSIKKPAFIGGLNGGVSGAIAALLAAYGYISLPGFGPIIAMGIGVTLSAGMISGAMIGSTIGVFICTFCVFMDDLYTSR
;
A
#
# COMPACT_ATOMS: atom_id res chain seq x y z
N MET A 1 39.97 -39.97 5.51
CA MET A 1 38.57 -39.56 5.79
C MET A 1 38.53 -38.91 7.17
N LYS A 2 38.43 -37.57 7.24
CA LYS A 2 37.87 -36.84 8.39
C LYS A 2 37.64 -35.38 8.00
N GLU A 3 36.36 -35.08 7.80
CA GLU A 3 35.65 -33.88 8.27
C GLU A 3 36.29 -32.52 7.94
N LYS A 4 35.98 -32.01 6.73
CA LYS A 4 36.17 -30.59 6.40
C LYS A 4 34.80 -29.91 6.34
N ASN A 5 34.61 -28.95 7.25
CA ASN A 5 33.69 -27.82 7.15
C ASN A 5 32.19 -28.12 6.95
N MET A 6 31.51 -28.47 8.06
CA MET A 6 30.05 -28.34 8.16
C MET A 6 29.59 -26.96 8.70
N ILE A 7 30.53 -26.02 8.92
CA ILE A 7 30.28 -24.74 9.59
C ILE A 7 30.17 -23.54 8.62
N ASP A 8 30.62 -23.70 7.37
CA ASP A 8 30.72 -22.59 6.41
C ASP A 8 29.44 -22.36 5.57
N PHE A 9 28.53 -23.34 5.55
CA PHE A 9 27.32 -23.27 4.72
C PHE A 9 26.19 -22.43 5.35
N LYS A 10 26.19 -22.29 6.68
CA LYS A 10 25.13 -21.58 7.41
C LYS A 10 25.35 -20.05 7.45
N THR A 11 26.59 -19.62 7.31
CA THR A 11 26.97 -18.20 7.29
C THR A 11 26.74 -17.59 5.91
N TYR A 12 27.02 -18.34 4.84
CA TYR A 12 26.86 -17.85 3.46
C TYR A 12 25.39 -17.66 3.05
N SER A 13 24.51 -18.58 3.44
CA SER A 13 23.07 -18.49 3.13
C SER A 13 22.36 -17.34 3.85
N ASN A 14 22.79 -17.02 5.08
CA ASN A 14 22.26 -15.89 5.84
C ASN A 14 22.67 -14.55 5.19
N VAL A 15 23.93 -14.41 4.80
CA VAL A 15 24.44 -13.22 4.10
C VAL A 15 23.75 -13.01 2.75
N ASP A 16 23.55 -14.08 1.96
CA ASP A 16 22.86 -14.02 0.66
C ASP A 16 21.37 -13.67 0.80
N SER A 17 20.69 -14.28 1.79
CA SER A 17 19.28 -13.97 2.10
C SER A 17 19.07 -12.51 2.53
N HIS A 18 20.01 -11.95 3.30
CA HIS A 18 19.96 -10.56 3.74
C HIS A 18 20.25 -9.57 2.60
N ILE A 19 21.09 -9.96 1.63
CA ILE A 19 21.32 -9.19 0.39
C ILE A 19 20.08 -9.25 -0.52
N ARG A 20 19.46 -10.42 -0.65
CA ARG A 20 18.21 -10.61 -1.41
C ARG A 20 17.06 -9.80 -0.81
N GLU A 21 16.90 -9.81 0.51
CA GLU A 21 15.87 -9.06 1.23
C GLU A 21 16.07 -7.53 1.09
N LYS A 22 17.31 -7.04 1.21
CA LYS A 22 17.63 -5.63 0.93
C LYS A 22 17.32 -5.23 -0.51
N ASN A 23 17.63 -6.08 -1.48
CA ASN A 23 17.33 -5.81 -2.90
C ASN A 23 15.82 -5.85 -3.19
N PHE A 24 15.07 -6.75 -2.54
CA PHE A 24 13.62 -6.84 -2.63
C PHE A 24 12.95 -5.59 -2.04
N LEU A 25 13.36 -5.15 -0.85
CA LEU A 25 12.87 -3.91 -0.24
C LEU A 25 13.22 -2.67 -1.07
N LYS A 26 14.40 -2.64 -1.69
CA LYS A 26 14.80 -1.56 -2.61
C LYS A 26 13.94 -1.54 -3.88
N LYS A 27 13.63 -2.71 -4.45
CA LYS A 27 12.72 -2.87 -5.61
C LYS A 27 11.31 -2.41 -5.25
N ILE A 28 10.81 -2.80 -4.09
CA ILE A 28 9.52 -2.35 -3.54
C ILE A 28 9.51 -0.83 -3.34
N CYS A 29 10.52 -0.26 -2.68
CA CYS A 29 10.56 1.17 -2.39
C CYS A 29 10.59 2.04 -3.65
N HIS A 30 11.24 1.57 -4.72
CA HIS A 30 11.22 2.25 -6.01
C HIS A 30 9.89 2.07 -6.76
N SER A 31 9.28 0.88 -6.65
CA SER A 31 8.07 0.52 -7.38
C SER A 31 6.78 1.05 -6.74
N ILE A 32 6.74 1.26 -5.42
CA ILE A 32 5.54 1.70 -4.67
C ILE A 32 5.02 3.08 -5.10
N LYS A 33 5.90 3.99 -5.52
CA LYS A 33 5.53 5.41 -5.69
C LYS A 33 4.41 5.61 -6.71
N LYS A 34 4.45 4.88 -7.83
CA LYS A 34 3.43 4.96 -8.89
C LYS A 34 2.07 4.38 -8.46
N PRO A 35 1.96 3.12 -7.99
CA PRO A 35 0.69 2.54 -7.57
C PRO A 35 0.10 3.23 -6.34
N ALA A 36 0.90 3.70 -5.39
CA ALA A 36 0.42 4.52 -4.27
C ALA A 36 -0.18 5.85 -4.76
N PHE A 37 0.48 6.51 -5.73
CA PHE A 37 -0.04 7.73 -6.33
C PHE A 37 -1.34 7.51 -7.12
N ILE A 38 -1.39 6.48 -7.97
CA ILE A 38 -2.59 6.12 -8.74
C ILE A 38 -3.73 5.72 -7.79
N GLY A 39 -3.42 4.90 -6.79
CA GLY A 39 -4.35 4.51 -5.74
C GLY A 39 -4.87 5.73 -4.99
N GLY A 40 -4.01 6.67 -4.64
CA GLY A 40 -4.38 7.91 -3.98
C GLY A 40 -5.26 8.82 -4.84
N LEU A 41 -4.97 8.98 -6.13
CA LEU A 41 -5.83 9.74 -7.05
C LEU A 41 -7.22 9.12 -7.16
N ASN A 42 -7.29 7.80 -7.43
CA ASN A 42 -8.55 7.08 -7.56
C ASN A 42 -9.34 7.06 -6.24
N GLY A 43 -8.63 6.88 -5.13
CA GLY A 43 -9.18 6.96 -3.79
C GLY A 43 -9.74 8.34 -3.49
N GLY A 44 -9.03 9.42 -3.87
CA GLY A 44 -9.49 10.79 -3.65
C GLY A 44 -10.75 11.12 -4.44
N VAL A 45 -10.81 10.73 -5.72
CA VAL A 45 -12.01 10.94 -6.55
C VAL A 45 -13.20 10.15 -5.99
N SER A 46 -13.01 8.87 -5.67
CA SER A 46 -14.10 8.04 -5.11
C SER A 46 -14.52 8.49 -3.71
N GLY A 47 -13.58 8.95 -2.87
CA GLY A 47 -13.86 9.52 -1.55
C GLY A 47 -14.62 10.84 -1.62
N ALA A 48 -14.31 11.70 -2.60
CA ALA A 48 -15.09 12.91 -2.87
C ALA A 48 -16.53 12.59 -3.27
N ILE A 49 -16.73 11.60 -4.14
CA ILE A 49 -18.06 11.12 -4.56
C ILE A 49 -18.82 10.55 -3.35
N ALA A 50 -18.17 9.71 -2.53
CA ALA A 50 -18.78 9.13 -1.34
C ALA A 50 -19.20 10.21 -0.32
N ALA A 51 -18.34 11.21 -0.08
CA ALA A 51 -18.65 12.31 0.82
C ALA A 51 -19.78 13.19 0.29
N LEU A 52 -19.87 13.39 -1.03
CA LEU A 52 -20.99 14.11 -1.64
C LEU A 52 -22.30 13.34 -1.47
N LEU A 53 -22.31 12.02 -1.73
CA LEU A 53 -23.47 11.17 -1.49
C LEU A 53 -23.88 11.18 -0.01
N ALA A 54 -22.91 11.18 0.91
CA ALA A 54 -23.18 11.26 2.34
C ALA A 54 -23.76 12.62 2.76
N ALA A 55 -23.26 13.72 2.20
CA ALA A 55 -23.78 15.06 2.45
C ALA A 55 -25.24 15.22 2.00
N TYR A 56 -25.62 14.57 0.90
CA TYR A 56 -27.01 14.53 0.43
C TYR A 56 -27.88 13.46 1.12
N GLY A 57 -27.31 12.68 2.05
CA GLY A 57 -28.05 11.67 2.81
C GLY A 57 -28.34 10.37 2.04
N TYR A 58 -27.71 10.15 0.88
CA TYR A 58 -27.87 8.89 0.14
C TYR A 58 -27.16 7.72 0.81
N ILE A 59 -26.06 7.99 1.52
CA ILE A 59 -25.32 6.98 2.28
C ILE A 59 -24.97 7.53 3.66
N SER A 60 -24.91 6.65 4.66
CA SER A 60 -24.36 7.01 5.96
C SER A 60 -22.86 6.72 5.95
N LEU A 61 -22.02 7.77 5.98
CA LEU A 61 -20.60 7.61 6.28
C LEU A 61 -20.38 7.79 7.79
N PRO A 62 -19.95 6.74 8.51
CA PRO A 62 -19.60 6.86 9.92
C PRO A 62 -18.57 7.96 10.15
N GLY A 63 -18.80 8.79 11.17
CA GLY A 63 -17.91 9.90 11.52
C GLY A 63 -18.05 11.15 10.65
N PHE A 64 -18.80 11.11 9.53
CA PHE A 64 -19.00 12.28 8.67
C PHE A 64 -20.15 13.20 9.09
N GLY A 65 -21.03 12.79 10.00
CA GLY A 65 -22.16 13.62 10.45
C GLY A 65 -21.75 15.05 10.89
N PRO A 66 -20.80 15.20 11.82
CA PRO A 66 -20.29 16.52 12.20
C PRO A 66 -19.59 17.28 11.07
N ILE A 67 -18.92 16.58 10.15
CA ILE A 67 -18.22 17.17 9.00
C ILE A 67 -19.24 17.73 7.99
N ILE A 68 -20.31 16.99 7.74
CA ILE A 68 -21.44 17.41 6.90
C ILE A 68 -22.10 18.66 7.47
N ALA A 69 -22.26 18.73 8.80
CA ALA A 69 -22.80 19.90 9.48
C ALA A 69 -21.93 21.17 9.32
N MET A 70 -20.61 21.02 9.10
CA MET A 70 -19.72 22.15 8.78
C MET A 70 -19.85 22.66 7.33
N GLY A 71 -20.56 21.91 6.47
CA GLY A 71 -20.86 22.31 5.10
C GLY A 71 -20.26 21.38 4.03
N ILE A 72 -20.80 21.51 2.82
CA ILE A 72 -20.48 20.65 1.68
C ILE A 72 -19.00 20.78 1.27
N GLY A 73 -18.45 22.00 1.26
CA GLY A 73 -17.04 22.22 0.88
C GLY A 73 -16.07 21.46 1.80
N VAL A 74 -16.26 21.57 3.11
CA VAL A 74 -15.45 20.86 4.12
C VAL A 74 -15.61 19.35 3.98
N THR A 75 -16.83 18.88 3.73
CA THR A 75 -17.15 17.47 3.51
C THR A 75 -16.45 16.89 2.28
N LEU A 76 -16.45 17.63 1.17
CA LEU A 76 -15.81 17.22 -0.08
C LEU A 76 -14.29 17.13 0.09
N SER A 77 -13.68 18.10 0.75
CA SER A 77 -12.25 18.07 1.08
C SER A 77 -11.91 16.91 2.02
N ALA A 78 -12.70 16.69 3.07
CA ALA A 78 -12.49 15.59 4.01
C ALA A 78 -12.61 14.23 3.32
N GLY A 79 -13.62 14.05 2.46
CA GLY A 79 -13.80 12.85 1.65
C GLY A 79 -12.66 12.60 0.67
N MET A 80 -12.19 13.64 -0.01
CA MET A 80 -11.06 13.54 -0.93
C MET A 80 -9.78 13.13 -0.19
N ILE A 81 -9.48 13.75 0.95
CA ILE A 81 -8.28 13.44 1.74
C ILE A 81 -8.35 12.02 2.29
N SER A 82 -9.46 11.64 2.92
CA SER A 82 -9.62 10.29 3.49
C SER A 82 -9.58 9.21 2.41
N GLY A 83 -10.27 9.43 1.29
CA GLY A 83 -10.23 8.56 0.13
C GLY A 83 -8.82 8.42 -0.44
N ALA A 84 -8.08 9.52 -0.58
CA ALA A 84 -6.70 9.47 -1.08
C ALA A 84 -5.76 8.69 -0.16
N MET A 85 -5.91 8.83 1.17
CA MET A 85 -5.11 8.04 2.13
C MET A 85 -5.41 6.55 2.01
N ILE A 86 -6.70 6.18 1.95
CA ILE A 86 -7.12 4.78 1.83
C ILE A 86 -6.65 4.19 0.51
N GLY A 87 -6.90 4.89 -0.61
CA GLY A 87 -6.52 4.45 -1.93
C GLY A 87 -5.00 4.30 -2.09
N SER A 88 -4.22 5.22 -1.54
CA SER A 88 -2.75 5.12 -1.51
C SER A 88 -2.30 3.88 -0.75
N THR A 89 -2.87 3.65 0.44
CA THR A 89 -2.56 2.49 1.28
C THR A 89 -2.86 1.18 0.55
N ILE A 90 -4.02 1.07 -0.10
CA ILE A 90 -4.39 -0.09 -0.92
C ILE A 90 -3.41 -0.26 -2.10
N GLY A 91 -3.02 0.83 -2.76
CA GLY A 91 -2.03 0.82 -3.84
C GLY A 91 -0.68 0.27 -3.40
N VAL A 92 -0.22 0.62 -2.20
CA VAL A 92 1.01 0.07 -1.58
C VAL A 92 0.87 -1.44 -1.35
N PHE A 93 -0.26 -1.88 -0.79
CA PHE A 93 -0.51 -3.30 -0.53
C PHE A 93 -0.52 -4.14 -1.80
N ILE A 94 -1.24 -3.69 -2.84
CA ILE A 94 -1.31 -4.38 -4.12
C ILE A 94 0.09 -4.46 -4.75
N CYS A 95 0.85 -3.37 -4.75
CA CYS A 95 2.21 -3.36 -5.29
C CYS A 95 3.12 -4.35 -4.58
N THR A 96 3.09 -4.34 -3.24
CA THR A 96 3.88 -5.25 -2.41
C THR A 96 3.52 -6.70 -2.70
N PHE A 97 2.23 -7.01 -2.81
CA PHE A 97 1.74 -8.34 -3.15
C PHE A 97 2.17 -8.79 -4.54
N CYS A 98 2.10 -7.91 -5.55
CA CYS A 98 2.57 -8.22 -6.90
C CYS A 98 4.07 -8.51 -6.93
N VAL A 99 4.88 -7.72 -6.24
CA VAL A 99 6.34 -7.93 -6.19
C VAL A 99 6.68 -9.23 -5.44
N PHE A 100 5.94 -9.56 -4.38
CA PHE A 100 6.08 -10.83 -3.68
C PHE A 100 5.71 -12.04 -4.56
N MET A 101 4.62 -11.95 -5.33
CA MET A 101 4.25 -12.99 -6.28
C MET A 101 5.29 -13.16 -7.39
N ASP A 102 5.80 -12.06 -7.97
CA ASP A 102 6.85 -12.05 -8.99
C ASP A 102 8.11 -12.82 -8.55
N ASP A 103 8.54 -12.60 -7.29
CA ASP A 103 9.70 -13.29 -6.71
C ASP A 103 9.45 -14.80 -6.48
N LEU A 104 8.21 -15.19 -6.12
CA LEU A 104 7.83 -16.61 -6.00
C LEU A 104 7.81 -17.34 -7.34
N TYR A 105 7.28 -16.71 -8.39
CA TYR A 105 7.20 -17.32 -9.73
C TYR A 105 8.56 -17.40 -10.42
N THR A 106 9.45 -16.44 -10.17
CA THR A 106 10.80 -16.43 -10.77
C THR A 106 11.77 -17.36 -10.03
N SER A 107 11.43 -17.83 -8.82
CA SER A 107 12.25 -18.75 -8.03
C SER A 107 12.02 -20.25 -8.34
N ARG A 108 11.16 -20.59 -9.31
CA ARG A 108 10.98 -21.94 -9.86
C ARG A 108 11.71 -22.09 -11.18
#